data_AF-A0A0W4ZQY0-F1
#
_entry.id   AF-A0A0W4ZQY0-F1
#
_cell.length_a   1.000
_cell.length_b   1.000
_cell.length_c   1.000
_cell.angle_alpha   90.00
_cell.angle_beta   90.00
_cell.angle_gamma   90.00
#
_symmetry.space_group_name_H-M   'P 1'
#
loop_
_entity.id
_entity.type
_entity.pdbx_description
1 polymer ?
#
loop_
_entity_poly.entity_id
_entity_poly.type
_entity_poly.pdbx_seq_one_letter_code
_entity_poly.pdbx_strand_id
1 'polypeptide(L)'
;MEEIIENENSELGYQNLLPVANILRIMKTALPENTKIAHKARECMQECVSEFISFITSEASEKCLQEKRKTLNGEDILSAMITLGFENYAESLKIYLSKYREMLKANREGATPYYSS
;
A
#
# COMPACT_ATOMS: atom_id res chain seq x y z
N MET A 1 -24.04 9.47 -32.15
CA MET A 1 -23.88 10.22 -30.89
C MET A 1 -24.22 9.20 -29.82
N GLU A 2 -23.26 8.34 -29.50
CA GLU A 2 -23.47 7.24 -28.54
C GLU A 2 -23.27 7.81 -27.14
N GLU A 3 -24.30 7.64 -26.31
CA GLU A 3 -24.26 7.93 -24.88
C GLU A 3 -23.20 7.07 -24.22
N ILE A 4 -22.24 7.72 -23.58
CA ILE A 4 -21.35 7.07 -22.62
C ILE A 4 -22.22 6.78 -21.40
N ILE A 5 -22.51 5.50 -21.18
CA ILE A 5 -23.09 5.00 -19.94
C ILE A 5 -22.14 5.40 -18.81
N GLU A 6 -22.51 6.41 -18.03
CA GLU A 6 -21.98 6.63 -16.68
C GLU A 6 -22.36 5.39 -15.87
N ASN A 7 -21.46 4.41 -15.84
CA ASN A 7 -21.69 3.18 -15.12
C ASN A 7 -21.50 3.46 -13.62
N GLU A 8 -22.63 3.62 -12.94
CA GLU A 8 -22.80 3.62 -11.49
C GLU A 8 -21.97 2.50 -10.86
N ASN A 9 -20.84 2.88 -10.23
CA ASN A 9 -20.16 2.03 -9.25
C ASN A 9 -19.48 2.93 -8.20
N SER A 10 -20.26 3.83 -7.62
CA SER A 10 -19.91 4.54 -6.38
C SER A 10 -20.02 3.66 -5.12
N GLU A 11 -20.40 2.39 -5.24
CA GLU A 11 -20.51 1.44 -4.11
C GLU A 11 -19.22 0.66 -3.79
N LEU A 12 -18.16 0.76 -4.59
CA LEU A 12 -16.90 0.04 -4.35
C LEU A 12 -16.03 0.63 -3.22
N GLY A 13 -16.33 1.85 -2.75
CA GLY A 13 -15.52 2.56 -1.76
C GLY A 13 -15.48 1.93 -0.35
N TYR A 14 -16.52 1.19 0.04
CA TYR A 14 -16.65 0.68 1.42
C TYR A 14 -16.23 -0.79 1.60
N GLN A 15 -15.96 -1.54 0.54
CA GLN A 15 -15.68 -2.98 0.68
C GLN A 15 -14.25 -3.32 1.13
N ASN A 16 -13.30 -2.38 1.02
CA ASN A 16 -11.88 -2.62 1.31
C ASN A 16 -11.29 -1.62 2.31
N LEU A 17 -12.07 -1.22 3.31
CA LEU A 17 -11.56 -0.39 4.40
C LEU A 17 -10.70 -1.22 5.36
N LEU A 18 -9.52 -0.69 5.71
CA LEU A 18 -8.68 -1.30 6.75
C LEU A 18 -9.33 -1.14 8.13
N PRO A 19 -9.12 -2.04 9.10
CA PRO A 19 -9.71 -1.91 10.43
C PRO A 19 -9.36 -0.58 11.10
N VAL A 20 -10.37 0.19 11.54
CA VAL A 20 -10.20 1.51 12.20
C VAL A 20 -9.20 1.46 13.37
N ALA A 21 -9.17 0.34 14.11
CA ALA A 21 -8.24 0.15 15.22
C ALA A 21 -6.76 0.16 14.77
N ASN A 22 -6.45 -0.41 13.61
CA ASN A 22 -5.10 -0.37 13.05
C ASN A 22 -4.72 1.03 12.60
N ILE A 23 -5.66 1.76 11.97
CA ILE A 23 -5.46 3.16 11.57
C ILE A 23 -5.19 4.03 12.79
N LEU A 24 -6.03 3.94 13.81
CA LEU A 24 -5.85 4.68 15.07
C LEU A 24 -4.50 4.42 15.72
N ARG A 25 -4.05 3.14 15.76
CA ARG A 25 -2.75 2.78 16.33
C ARG A 25 -1.61 3.46 15.59
N ILE A 26 -1.62 3.45 14.25
CA ILE A 26 -0.59 4.10 13.43
C ILE A 26 -0.65 5.62 13.59
N MET A 27 -1.84 6.23 13.51
CA MET A 27 -1.99 7.67 13.69
C MET A 27 -1.41 8.14 15.03
N LYS A 28 -1.61 7.38 16.11
CA LYS A 28 -1.03 7.70 17.42
C LYS A 28 0.50 7.66 17.46
N THR A 29 1.16 6.85 16.63
CA THR A 29 2.63 6.80 16.58
C THR A 29 3.25 8.11 16.08
N ALA A 30 2.49 8.91 15.33
CA ALA A 30 2.91 10.21 14.82
C ALA A 30 2.54 11.38 15.75
N LEU A 31 1.95 11.12 16.92
CA LEU A 31 1.41 12.15 17.83
C LEU A 31 1.99 11.99 19.24
N PRO A 32 2.03 13.07 20.05
CA PRO A 32 2.39 12.98 21.45
C PRO A 32 1.50 11.99 22.23
N GLU A 33 2.05 11.44 23.30
CA GLU A 33 1.31 10.56 24.21
C GLU A 33 0.00 11.22 24.68
N ASN A 34 -1.04 10.41 24.85
CA ASN A 34 -2.38 10.82 25.30
C ASN A 34 -3.15 11.77 24.36
N THR A 35 -2.64 12.06 23.15
CA THR A 35 -3.39 12.82 22.14
C THR A 35 -4.71 12.12 21.81
N LYS A 36 -5.81 12.87 21.86
CA LYS A 36 -7.14 12.41 21.44
C LYS A 36 -7.33 12.66 19.95
N ILE A 37 -7.82 11.65 19.24
CA ILE A 37 -8.15 11.75 17.81
C ILE A 37 -9.68 11.63 17.66
N ALA A 38 -10.28 12.58 16.94
CA ALA A 38 -11.72 12.60 16.69
C ALA A 38 -12.18 11.36 15.91
N HIS A 39 -13.47 11.01 16.03
CA HIS A 39 -14.06 9.91 15.23
C HIS A 39 -13.93 10.16 13.72
N LYS A 40 -14.39 11.32 13.26
CA LYS A 40 -14.33 11.70 11.84
C LYS A 40 -12.92 11.72 11.27
N ALA A 41 -11.91 12.08 12.07
CA ALA A 41 -10.52 12.05 11.63
C ALA A 41 -10.01 10.61 11.40
N ARG A 42 -10.50 9.63 12.17
CA ARG A 42 -10.17 8.21 11.98
C ARG A 42 -10.82 7.65 10.73
N GLU A 43 -12.09 7.98 10.48
CA GLU A 43 -12.83 7.58 9.27
C GLU A 43 -12.20 8.19 8.02
N CYS A 44 -11.93 9.49 8.03
CA CYS A 44 -11.25 10.16 6.91
C CYS A 44 -9.90 9.51 6.61
N MET A 45 -9.08 9.22 7.64
CA MET A 45 -7.80 8.56 7.42
C MET A 45 -7.96 7.11 6.91
N GLN A 46 -9.01 6.41 7.32
CA GLN A 46 -9.33 5.07 6.84
C GLN A 46 -9.71 5.06 5.35
N GLU A 47 -10.47 6.06 4.90
CA GLU A 47 -10.79 6.26 3.48
C GLU A 47 -9.52 6.64 2.70
N CYS A 48 -8.76 7.64 3.18
CA CYS A 48 -7.54 8.11 2.51
C CYS A 48 -6.50 7.00 2.33
N VAL A 49 -6.31 6.11 3.31
CA VAL A 49 -5.32 5.03 3.18
C VAL A 49 -5.77 3.96 2.19
N SER A 50 -7.07 3.65 2.13
CA SER A 50 -7.62 2.72 1.15
C SER A 50 -7.54 3.30 -0.27
N GLU A 51 -7.79 4.59 -0.43
CA GLU A 51 -7.58 5.32 -1.68
C GLU A 51 -6.10 5.35 -2.06
N PHE A 52 -5.20 5.62 -1.11
CA PHE A 52 -3.75 5.63 -1.35
C PHE A 52 -3.25 4.27 -1.87
N ILE A 53 -3.70 3.16 -1.28
CA ILE A 53 -3.36 1.82 -1.77
C ILE A 53 -3.85 1.63 -3.20
N SER A 54 -5.08 2.05 -3.49
CA SER A 54 -5.68 1.93 -4.82
C SER A 54 -4.95 2.78 -5.85
N PHE A 55 -4.55 4.00 -5.47
CA PHE A 55 -3.81 4.94 -6.30
C PHE A 55 -2.44 4.38 -6.72
N ILE A 56 -1.60 3.98 -5.74
CA ILE A 56 -0.29 3.40 -6.04
C ILE A 56 -0.42 2.11 -6.87
N THR A 57 -1.39 1.26 -6.52
CA THR A 57 -1.59 -0.02 -7.22
C THR A 57 -2.04 0.21 -8.67
N SER A 58 -2.83 1.25 -8.93
CA SER A 58 -3.29 1.58 -10.27
C SER A 58 -2.13 2.03 -11.17
N GLU A 59 -1.27 2.94 -10.68
CA GLU A 59 -0.07 3.37 -11.39
C GLU A 59 0.88 2.19 -11.68
N ALA A 60 1.13 1.35 -10.68
CA ALA A 60 1.97 0.16 -10.85
C ALA A 60 1.37 -0.82 -11.87
N SER A 61 0.05 -1.00 -11.82
CA SER A 61 -0.69 -1.87 -12.75
C SER A 61 -0.62 -1.36 -14.17
N GLU A 62 -0.75 -0.05 -14.37
CA GLU A 62 -0.62 0.57 -15.69
C GLU A 62 0.77 0.30 -16.29
N LYS A 63 1.84 0.57 -15.54
CA LYS A 63 3.21 0.26 -15.98
C LYS A 63 3.40 -1.22 -16.31
N CYS A 64 2.93 -2.11 -15.43
CA CYS A 64 3.02 -3.56 -15.64
C CYS A 64 2.33 -3.98 -16.95
N LEU A 65 1.16 -3.40 -17.23
CA LEU A 65 0.39 -3.66 -18.44
C LEU A 65 1.08 -3.10 -19.69
N GLN A 66 1.66 -1.89 -19.62
CA GLN A 66 2.45 -1.30 -20.69
C GLN A 66 3.65 -2.20 -21.07
N GLU A 67 4.26 -2.86 -20.08
CA GLU A 67 5.32 -3.85 -20.29
C GLU A 67 4.81 -5.24 -20.71
N LYS A 68 3.52 -5.38 -21.03
CA LYS A 68 2.85 -6.64 -21.43
C LYS A 68 2.93 -7.75 -20.38
N ARG A 69 3.11 -7.40 -19.10
CA ARG A 69 3.10 -8.34 -17.99
C ARG A 69 1.71 -8.40 -17.36
N LYS A 70 1.33 -9.59 -16.87
CA LYS A 70 0.06 -9.82 -16.14
C LYS A 70 0.23 -9.95 -14.63
N THR A 71 1.48 -9.86 -14.15
CA THR A 71 1.81 -10.08 -12.74
C THR A 71 2.59 -8.88 -12.24
N LEU A 72 1.98 -8.17 -11.29
CA LEU A 72 2.62 -7.11 -10.52
C LEU A 72 3.73 -7.68 -9.64
N ASN A 73 4.85 -6.99 -9.61
CA ASN A 73 5.97 -7.33 -8.74
C ASN A 73 6.43 -6.11 -7.91
N GLY A 74 7.41 -6.32 -7.01
CA GLY A 74 7.89 -5.26 -6.12
C GLY A 74 8.56 -4.08 -6.84
N GLU A 75 9.17 -4.29 -8.01
CA GLU A 75 9.80 -3.21 -8.80
C GLU A 75 8.75 -2.29 -9.43
N ASP A 76 7.56 -2.81 -9.73
CA ASP A 76 6.44 -2.00 -10.23
C ASP A 76 5.97 -1.00 -9.19
N ILE A 77 5.84 -1.47 -7.94
CA ILE A 77 5.47 -0.62 -6.80
C ILE A 77 6.54 0.44 -6.54
N LEU A 78 7.82 0.06 -6.56
CA LEU A 78 8.93 1.02 -6.39
C LEU A 78 8.91 2.10 -7.48
N SER A 79 8.66 1.70 -8.73
CA SER A 79 8.56 2.66 -9.82
C SER A 79 7.36 3.59 -9.67
N ALA A 80 6.19 3.06 -9.30
CA ALA A 80 5.00 3.87 -9.07
C ALA A 80 5.23 4.90 -7.96
N MET A 81 5.86 4.49 -6.85
CA MET A 81 6.21 5.42 -5.77
C MET A 81 7.12 6.56 -6.26
N ILE A 82 8.12 6.26 -7.10
CA ILE A 82 9.00 7.30 -7.66
C ILE A 82 8.22 8.21 -8.62
N THR A 83 7.47 7.66 -9.56
CA THR A 83 6.69 8.44 -10.55
C THR A 83 5.71 9.41 -9.88
N LEU A 84 5.12 8.98 -8.76
CA LEU A 84 4.11 9.75 -8.02
C LEU A 84 4.71 10.73 -6.99
N GLY A 85 6.04 10.85 -6.90
CA GLY A 85 6.72 11.79 -6.01
C GLY A 85 6.88 11.31 -4.55
N PHE A 86 6.90 10.00 -4.33
CA PHE A 86 7.12 9.35 -3.02
C PHE A 86 8.52 8.73 -2.92
N GLU A 87 9.56 9.37 -3.48
CA GLU A 87 10.91 8.82 -3.61
C GLU A 87 11.53 8.41 -2.27
N ASN A 88 11.33 9.22 -1.22
CA ASN A 88 11.81 8.92 0.13
C ASN A 88 11.26 7.58 0.67
N TYR A 89 10.02 7.25 0.31
CA TYR A 89 9.41 5.96 0.66
C TYR A 89 9.92 4.84 -0.24
N ALA A 90 10.14 5.10 -1.53
CA ALA A 90 10.69 4.13 -2.47
C ALA A 90 12.08 3.63 -2.04
N GLU A 91 12.95 4.50 -1.54
CA GLU A 91 14.27 4.11 -1.03
C GLU A 91 14.16 3.13 0.16
N SER A 92 13.28 3.44 1.11
CA SER A 92 13.02 2.57 2.27
C SER A 92 12.44 1.22 1.84
N LEU A 93 11.50 1.23 0.88
CA LEU A 93 10.88 0.02 0.34
C LEU A 93 11.86 -0.84 -0.44
N LYS A 94 12.85 -0.25 -1.12
CA LYS A 94 13.89 -0.99 -1.84
C LYS A 94 14.73 -1.85 -0.89
N ILE A 95 15.09 -1.29 0.26
CA ILE A 95 15.80 -2.02 1.33
C ILE A 95 14.93 -3.17 1.86
N TYR A 96 13.65 -2.88 2.11
CA TYR A 96 12.70 -3.90 2.57
C TYR A 96 12.55 -5.05 1.56
N LEU A 97 12.43 -4.75 0.27
CA LEU A 97 12.31 -5.74 -0.80
C LEU A 97 13.54 -6.65 -0.88
N SER A 98 14.75 -6.10 -0.70
CA SER A 98 15.98 -6.90 -0.62
C SER A 98 15.93 -7.90 0.52
N LYS A 99 15.63 -7.41 1.74
CA LYS A 99 15.53 -8.26 2.94
C LYS A 99 14.45 -9.33 2.81
N TYR A 100 13.31 -8.98 2.22
CA TYR A 100 12.23 -9.93 1.96
C TYR A 100 12.67 -11.06 1.01
N ARG A 101 13.40 -10.73 -0.06
CA ARG A 101 13.94 -11.73 -1.00
C ARG A 101 14.97 -12.65 -0.33
N GLU A 102 15.85 -12.10 0.52
CA GLU A 102 16.82 -12.87 1.32
C GLU A 102 16.10 -13.84 2.27
N MET A 103 15.08 -13.37 2.99
CA MET A 103 14.27 -14.20 3.87
C MET A 103 13.57 -15.34 3.12
N LEU A 104 12.98 -15.05 1.95
CA LEU A 104 12.36 -16.09 1.12
C LEU A 104 13.35 -17.15 0.65
N LYS A 105 14.61 -16.76 0.37
CA LYS A 105 15.68 -17.68 0.02
C LYS A 105 16.06 -18.56 1.22
N ALA A 106 16.28 -17.97 2.40
CA ALA A 106 16.62 -18.70 3.62
C ALA A 106 15.53 -19.73 4.00
N ASN A 107 14.25 -19.35 3.89
CA ASN A 107 13.13 -20.25 4.16
C ASN A 107 13.08 -21.45 3.20
N ARG A 108 13.46 -21.25 1.92
CA ARG A 108 13.54 -22.34 0.93
C ARG A 108 14.73 -23.27 1.16
N GLU A 109 15.79 -22.75 1.77
CA GLU A 109 17.01 -23.48 2.10
C GLU A 109 16.91 -24.19 3.47
N GLY A 110 15.76 -24.12 4.15
CA GLY A 110 15.54 -24.75 5.46
C GLY A 110 16.35 -24.11 6.59
N ALA A 111 16.92 -22.93 6.36
CA ALA A 111 17.65 -22.20 7.39
C ALA A 111 16.63 -21.59 8.37
N THR A 112 16.73 -21.96 9.65
CA THR A 112 15.92 -21.36 10.72
C THR A 112 16.13 -19.84 10.75
N PRO A 113 15.08 -19.01 10.66
CA PRO A 113 15.24 -17.56 10.71
C PRO A 113 15.89 -17.14 12.03
N TYR A 114 16.89 -16.27 11.92
CA TYR A 114 17.69 -15.67 13.00
C TYR A 114 16.88 -14.66 13.84
N TYR A 115 15.65 -15.01 14.22
CA TYR A 115 14.90 -14.33 15.28
C TYR A 115 14.59 -15.36 16.37
N SER A 116 15.66 -15.74 17.07
CA SER A 116 15.57 -16.34 18.40
C SER A 116 16.07 -15.30 19.40
N SER A 117 15.17 -14.89 20.30
CA SER A 117 15.32 -13.93 21.42
C SER A 117 15.16 -12.44 21.07
#